data_AF-A0A1E7FQB8-F1
#
_entry.id   AF-A0A1E7FQB8-F1
#
_cell.length_a   1.000
_cell.length_b   1.000
_cell.length_c   1.000
_cell.angle_alpha   90.00
_cell.angle_beta   90.00
_cell.angle_gamma   90.00
#
_symmetry.space_group_name_H-M   'P 1'
#
loop_
_entity.id
_entity.type
_entity.pdbx_description
1 polymer ?
#
loop_
_entity_poly.entity_id
_entity_poly.type
_entity_poly.pdbx_seq_one_letter_code
_entity_poly.pdbx_strand_id
1 'polypeptide(L)'
;MEVIQIKDTIDDVTNNQSGLMSEYEKLRFNKIKRNEDKLKELGLYKFAGKKKNNKVAQVLTKKKQLVDEFPQERRLSTRKRKSVINYREERVIPTYDDDDDDDADDINVNEVDEGSDDEDDYKVTEENDHNTDDEEDNEDTYIRVRPKKKTRKNAQTTPKTTTTVSTPTIDDRLRIAIEDDAEQIDGDGITIEFAKTGRSTCRKCRTKIDKGQPRVGMMAWIVGRNAMTWQHPICALQNIVVGYERSNQNKKGRCKATNVVFLKDDLKIGIKCHTAKSYYHLDGIRPVLDRILVSSSNDDNSDGFKLTIDQVEGNEKLMEDDQEKLKSVLKNLYEEKKKEPVVSESESLSESNDDNDSNSAAKKAVATAAAVVTGKVRHVKQKRQQQQQEQPQVGKKSGANGRVEWKWCGQKCYGTLLPSKETKTHCYARTHKGNIKTLAKGKEYWSLL
;
A
#
# COMPACT_ATOMS: atom_id res chain seq x y z
N MET A 1 24.75 45.20 -45.87
CA MET A 1 23.28 45.39 -45.89
C MET A 1 22.64 44.04 -46.23
N GLU A 2 22.74 43.04 -45.34
CA GLU A 2 22.43 41.65 -45.71
C GLU A 2 22.00 40.80 -44.50
N VAL A 3 21.17 41.37 -43.62
CA VAL A 3 20.68 40.68 -42.40
C VAL A 3 19.14 40.77 -42.26
N ILE A 4 18.41 41.25 -43.28
CA ILE A 4 16.98 41.55 -43.16
C ILE A 4 16.06 40.46 -43.74
N GLN A 5 16.55 39.48 -44.50
CA GLN A 5 15.66 38.54 -45.22
C GLN A 5 15.38 37.17 -44.57
N ILE A 6 15.85 36.89 -43.34
CA ILE A 6 15.66 35.56 -42.71
C ILE A 6 14.42 35.49 -41.80
N LYS A 7 13.75 36.60 -41.50
CA LYS A 7 12.61 36.60 -40.57
C LYS A 7 11.29 36.17 -41.21
N ASP A 8 11.13 36.35 -42.52
CA ASP A 8 9.84 36.11 -43.18
C ASP A 8 9.63 34.63 -43.58
N THR A 9 10.64 33.76 -43.42
CA THR A 9 10.56 32.33 -43.78
C THR A 9 10.21 31.38 -42.62
N ILE A 10 10.16 31.88 -41.38
CA ILE A 10 9.89 31.05 -40.19
C ILE A 10 8.38 30.97 -39.88
N ASP A 11 7.61 31.99 -40.24
CA ASP A 11 6.17 32.05 -39.92
C ASP A 11 5.34 31.09 -40.79
N ASP A 12 5.77 30.76 -42.01
CA ASP A 12 5.06 29.83 -42.90
C ASP A 12 5.18 28.34 -42.51
N VAL A 13 6.19 27.97 -41.69
CA VAL A 13 6.40 26.57 -41.29
C VAL A 13 5.43 26.12 -40.19
N THR A 14 4.91 27.05 -39.38
CA THR A 14 4.01 26.70 -38.26
C THR A 14 2.55 26.48 -38.67
N ASN A 15 2.11 26.96 -39.84
CA ASN A 15 0.71 26.79 -40.28
C ASN A 15 0.41 25.42 -40.90
N ASN A 16 1.42 24.69 -41.40
CA ASN A 16 1.21 23.41 -42.08
C ASN A 16 1.14 22.16 -41.17
N GLN A 17 1.37 22.28 -39.86
CA GLN A 17 1.21 21.14 -38.93
C GLN A 17 -0.23 20.89 -38.47
N SER A 18 -1.16 21.80 -38.78
CA SER A 18 -2.58 21.68 -38.39
C SER A 18 -3.32 20.54 -39.13
N GLY A 19 -2.78 20.05 -40.24
CA GLY A 19 -3.36 18.98 -41.05
C GLY A 19 -3.17 17.56 -40.51
N LEU A 20 -2.25 17.34 -39.56
CA LEU A 20 -1.87 16.00 -39.08
C LEU A 20 -2.46 15.62 -37.72
N MET A 21 -3.16 16.51 -37.03
CA MET A 21 -3.80 16.16 -35.76
C MET A 21 -5.09 15.37 -35.99
N SER A 22 -5.24 14.28 -35.23
CA SER A 22 -6.47 13.48 -35.18
C SER A 22 -7.67 14.35 -34.79
N GLU A 23 -8.88 14.02 -35.24
CA GLU A 23 -10.10 14.75 -34.86
C GLU A 23 -10.28 14.85 -33.33
N TYR A 24 -9.87 13.80 -32.61
CA TYR A 24 -9.89 13.80 -31.14
C TYR A 24 -8.93 14.84 -30.55
N GLU A 25 -7.72 14.99 -31.12
CA GLU A 25 -6.74 15.98 -30.67
C GLU A 25 -7.21 17.40 -30.96
N LYS A 26 -7.85 17.63 -32.12
CA LYS A 26 -8.50 18.91 -32.43
C LYS A 26 -9.59 19.25 -31.40
N LEU A 27 -10.42 18.28 -31.02
CA LEU A 27 -11.46 18.46 -30.00
C LEU A 27 -10.84 18.76 -28.62
N ARG A 28 -9.79 18.04 -28.24
CA ARG A 28 -9.05 18.25 -26.99
C ARG A 28 -8.41 19.64 -26.94
N PHE A 29 -7.76 20.07 -28.02
CA PHE A 29 -7.13 21.39 -28.13
C PHE A 29 -8.17 22.52 -28.03
N ASN A 30 -9.32 22.35 -28.69
CA ASN A 30 -10.44 23.30 -28.58
C ASN A 30 -11.00 23.39 -27.15
N LYS A 31 -11.08 22.27 -26.42
CA LYS A 31 -11.50 22.28 -25.00
C LYS A 31 -10.47 22.98 -24.11
N ILE A 32 -9.19 22.73 -24.32
CA ILE A 32 -8.10 23.42 -23.60
C ILE A 32 -8.21 24.93 -23.83
N LYS A 33 -8.29 25.36 -25.09
CA LYS A 33 -8.38 26.78 -25.47
C LYS A 33 -9.60 27.47 -24.83
N ARG A 34 -10.78 26.86 -24.85
CA ARG A 34 -11.98 27.40 -24.16
C ARG A 34 -11.78 27.56 -22.65
N ASN A 35 -11.09 26.61 -22.02
CA ASN A 35 -10.81 26.68 -20.58
C ASN A 35 -9.78 27.77 -20.26
N GLU A 36 -8.77 27.93 -21.09
CA GLU A 36 -7.79 29.01 -20.96
C GLU A 36 -8.44 30.38 -21.15
N ASP A 37 -9.31 30.55 -22.15
CA ASP A 37 -10.06 31.78 -22.39
C ASP A 37 -10.96 32.11 -21.19
N LYS A 38 -11.68 31.13 -20.64
CA LYS A 38 -12.48 31.31 -19.41
C LYS A 38 -11.62 31.69 -18.21
N LEU A 39 -10.46 31.06 -18.03
CA LEU A 39 -9.54 31.42 -16.95
C LEU A 39 -8.99 32.84 -17.11
N LYS A 40 -8.78 33.27 -18.35
CA LYS A 40 -8.31 34.62 -18.69
C LYS A 40 -9.40 35.67 -18.43
N GLU A 41 -10.64 35.38 -18.81
CA GLU A 41 -11.82 36.20 -18.53
C GLU A 41 -12.05 36.37 -17.02
N LEU A 42 -11.87 35.29 -16.24
CA LEU A 42 -11.98 35.31 -14.78
C LEU A 42 -10.77 35.96 -14.07
N GLY A 43 -9.74 36.42 -14.80
CA GLY A 43 -8.52 36.97 -14.22
C GLY A 43 -7.68 35.97 -13.41
N LEU A 44 -7.97 34.67 -13.55
CA LEU A 44 -7.28 33.57 -12.88
C LEU A 44 -6.08 33.05 -13.68
N TYR A 45 -6.01 33.36 -14.97
CA TYR A 45 -4.91 32.99 -15.84
C TYR A 45 -3.65 33.83 -15.54
N LYS A 46 -3.02 33.55 -14.41
CA LYS A 46 -1.68 34.04 -14.10
C LYS A 46 -0.70 33.04 -14.69
N PHE A 47 -0.24 33.31 -15.91
CA PHE A 47 0.92 32.61 -16.45
C PHE A 47 2.04 32.74 -15.42
N ALA A 48 2.40 31.62 -14.78
CA ALA A 48 3.62 31.55 -13.97
C ALA A 48 4.80 31.56 -14.95
N GLY A 49 5.00 32.69 -15.64
CA GLY A 49 6.17 32.92 -16.45
C GLY A 49 7.36 32.76 -15.53
N LYS A 50 8.05 31.61 -15.65
CA LYS A 50 9.35 31.39 -15.03
C LYS A 50 10.24 32.52 -15.54
N LYS A 51 10.41 33.58 -14.75
CA LYS A 51 11.43 34.60 -15.01
C LYS A 51 12.76 33.86 -15.06
N LYS A 52 13.27 33.60 -16.27
CA LYS A 52 14.63 33.14 -16.47
C LYS A 52 15.54 34.24 -15.91
N ASN A 53 16.01 34.05 -14.68
CA ASN A 53 17.05 34.89 -14.10
C ASN A 53 18.33 34.64 -14.89
N ASN A 54 18.56 35.44 -15.93
CA ASN A 54 19.89 35.58 -16.54
C ASN A 54 20.81 36.22 -15.51
N LYS A 55 21.46 35.39 -14.68
CA LYS A 55 22.62 35.82 -13.90
C LYS A 55 23.80 35.94 -14.87
N VAL A 56 23.95 37.13 -15.44
CA VAL A 56 25.20 37.57 -16.04
C VAL A 56 26.22 37.69 -14.90
N ALA A 57 27.28 36.89 -14.96
CA ALA A 57 28.41 36.98 -14.07
C ALA A 57 29.20 38.26 -14.39
N GLN A 58 28.95 39.34 -13.65
CA GLN A 58 29.88 40.46 -13.60
C GLN A 58 30.82 40.30 -12.40
N VAL A 59 32.07 40.02 -12.74
CA VAL A 59 33.24 40.21 -11.89
C VAL A 59 33.35 41.70 -11.59
N LEU A 60 33.10 42.09 -10.34
CA LEU A 60 33.49 43.41 -9.84
C LEU A 60 34.19 43.26 -8.51
N THR A 61 35.42 43.72 -8.54
CA THR A 61 36.33 43.87 -7.42
C THR A 61 35.96 45.10 -6.59
N LYS A 62 36.36 45.03 -5.32
CA LYS A 62 36.71 46.11 -4.38
C LYS A 62 35.73 46.50 -3.26
N LYS A 63 36.43 46.69 -2.14
CA LYS A 63 36.25 47.64 -1.04
C LYS A 63 35.25 47.29 0.07
N LYS A 64 35.85 46.64 1.07
CA LYS A 64 35.60 46.82 2.50
C LYS A 64 35.37 48.30 2.83
N GLN A 65 34.14 48.66 3.17
CA GLN A 65 33.83 49.85 3.96
C GLN A 65 32.91 49.44 5.10
N LEU A 66 33.33 49.87 6.28
CA LEU A 66 32.78 49.64 7.59
C LEU A 66 31.78 50.76 7.84
N VAL A 67 30.49 50.45 7.95
CA VAL A 67 29.45 51.40 8.41
C VAL A 67 28.43 50.65 9.26
N ASP A 68 28.44 51.05 10.53
CA ASP A 68 27.38 51.27 11.51
C ASP A 68 26.14 50.38 11.61
N GLU A 69 25.93 49.99 12.87
CA GLU A 69 24.76 49.34 13.45
C GLU A 69 23.45 50.05 13.09
N PHE A 70 22.54 49.31 12.45
CA PHE A 70 21.13 49.62 12.46
C PHE A 70 20.39 48.68 13.43
N PRO A 71 19.61 49.21 14.39
CA PRO A 71 18.85 48.39 15.31
C PRO A 71 17.69 47.70 14.57
N GLN A 72 17.63 46.37 14.70
CA GLN A 72 16.53 45.56 14.20
C GLN A 72 15.26 45.81 15.01
N GLU A 73 14.39 46.68 14.50
CA GLU A 73 13.00 46.75 14.96
C GLU A 73 12.27 45.44 14.63
N ARG A 74 11.90 44.71 15.68
CA ARG A 74 11.02 43.55 15.60
C ARG A 74 9.64 44.02 15.13
N ARG A 75 9.31 43.76 13.86
CA ARG A 75 7.92 43.79 13.38
C ARG A 75 7.09 42.74 14.13
N LEU A 76 6.44 43.18 15.21
CA LEU A 76 5.37 42.47 15.88
C LEU A 76 4.14 42.44 14.97
N SER A 77 3.69 41.23 14.63
CA SER A 77 2.44 40.99 13.91
C SER A 77 1.26 41.45 14.77
N THR A 78 0.62 42.54 14.37
CA THR A 78 -0.59 43.12 14.99
C THR A 78 -1.89 42.49 14.47
N ARG A 79 -1.87 41.22 14.03
CA ARG A 79 -3.11 40.51 13.70
C ARG A 79 -3.89 40.19 14.99
N LYS A 80 -4.77 41.12 15.38
CA LYS A 80 -5.90 40.86 16.30
C LYS A 80 -6.66 39.64 15.78
N ARG A 81 -6.56 38.52 16.51
CA ARG A 81 -7.42 37.35 16.28
C ARG A 81 -8.85 37.79 16.58
N LYS A 82 -9.71 37.81 15.55
CA LYS A 82 -11.16 37.94 15.74
C LYS A 82 -11.63 36.80 16.64
N SER A 83 -12.44 37.14 17.63
CA SER A 83 -13.02 36.23 18.61
C SER A 83 -13.74 35.08 17.92
N VAL A 84 -13.54 33.88 18.46
CA VAL A 84 -14.25 32.67 18.08
C VAL A 84 -15.72 32.87 18.44
N ILE A 85 -16.58 32.94 17.43
CA ILE A 85 -18.03 32.94 17.58
C ILE A 85 -18.43 31.56 18.10
N ASN A 86 -19.05 31.56 19.29
CA ASN A 86 -19.48 30.38 20.02
C ASN A 86 -20.84 29.96 19.44
N TYR A 87 -20.88 28.94 18.58
CA TYR A 87 -22.12 28.37 18.03
C TYR A 87 -22.81 27.47 19.07
N ARG A 88 -23.24 28.06 20.19
CA ARG A 88 -24.04 27.40 21.23
C ARG A 88 -25.43 28.04 21.34
N GLU A 89 -26.04 28.30 20.19
CA GLU A 89 -27.47 28.62 20.11
C GLU A 89 -28.14 27.51 19.32
N GLU A 90 -28.88 26.69 20.07
CA GLU A 90 -29.78 25.65 19.59
C GLU A 90 -30.84 26.29 18.68
N ARG A 91 -30.70 26.11 17.37
CA ARG A 91 -31.85 26.14 16.48
C ARG A 91 -32.45 24.75 16.46
N VAL A 92 -33.48 24.59 17.27
CA VAL A 92 -34.46 23.50 17.17
C VAL A 92 -35.03 23.55 15.76
N ILE A 93 -34.69 22.56 14.95
CA ILE A 93 -35.37 22.29 13.68
C ILE A 93 -36.66 21.56 14.08
N PRO A 94 -37.85 22.07 13.74
CA PRO A 94 -39.09 21.34 13.94
C PRO A 94 -39.00 20.05 13.11
N THR A 95 -39.02 18.91 13.79
CA THR A 95 -39.32 17.63 13.16
C THR A 95 -40.77 17.71 12.72
N TYR A 96 -41.01 17.63 11.40
CA TYR A 96 -42.33 17.33 10.89
C TYR A 96 -42.68 15.92 11.36
N ASP A 97 -43.84 15.81 12.01
CA ASP A 97 -44.48 14.54 12.33
C ASP A 97 -44.94 13.93 11.00
N ASP A 98 -44.21 12.92 10.52
CA ASP A 98 -44.64 12.03 9.43
C ASP A 98 -45.56 10.96 10.05
N ASP A 99 -46.75 11.38 10.46
CA ASP A 99 -47.91 10.52 10.66
C ASP A 99 -48.79 10.69 9.41
N ASP A 100 -48.58 9.86 8.40
CA ASP A 100 -49.59 9.54 7.38
C ASP A 100 -49.41 8.07 6.99
N ASP A 101 -50.16 7.25 7.72
CA ASP A 101 -50.72 5.99 7.23
C ASP A 101 -51.50 6.28 5.94
N ASP A 102 -51.14 5.67 4.82
CA ASP A 102 -52.08 5.42 3.73
C ASP A 102 -51.75 4.07 3.10
N ASP A 103 -52.63 3.12 3.43
CA ASP A 103 -52.87 1.88 2.71
C ASP A 103 -53.17 2.17 1.23
N ALA A 104 -52.39 1.59 0.33
CA ALA A 104 -52.73 1.52 -1.09
C ALA A 104 -52.28 0.17 -1.68
N ASP A 105 -53.17 -0.79 -1.53
CA ASP A 105 -53.66 -1.73 -2.54
C ASP A 105 -52.71 -2.28 -3.61
N ASP A 106 -52.61 -3.61 -3.57
CA ASP A 106 -52.59 -4.56 -4.69
C ASP A 106 -52.87 -3.95 -6.08
N ILE A 107 -51.81 -3.81 -6.88
CA ILE A 107 -51.91 -3.71 -8.34
C ILE A 107 -51.13 -4.87 -8.96
N ASN A 108 -51.88 -5.95 -9.20
CA ASN A 108 -51.56 -7.02 -10.12
C ASN A 108 -51.82 -6.52 -11.55
N VAL A 109 -50.76 -6.23 -12.31
CA VAL A 109 -50.83 -6.02 -13.75
C VAL A 109 -49.86 -6.99 -14.41
N ASN A 110 -50.39 -8.18 -14.70
CA ASN A 110 -50.02 -8.91 -15.90
C ASN A 110 -50.54 -8.09 -17.08
N GLU A 111 -49.67 -7.34 -17.74
CA GLU A 111 -49.97 -6.84 -19.08
C GLU A 111 -48.75 -6.99 -19.97
N VAL A 112 -49.05 -7.63 -21.09
CA VAL A 112 -48.19 -8.03 -22.18
C VAL A 112 -47.80 -6.77 -22.93
N ASP A 113 -46.51 -6.54 -23.14
CA ASP A 113 -46.08 -5.57 -24.14
C ASP A 113 -45.08 -6.22 -25.10
N GLU A 114 -45.58 -6.44 -26.30
CA GLU A 114 -44.87 -6.90 -27.47
C GLU A 114 -44.19 -5.70 -28.14
N GLY A 115 -42.91 -5.86 -28.46
CA GLY A 115 -42.32 -5.18 -29.61
C GLY A 115 -41.74 -3.79 -29.36
N SER A 116 -40.42 -3.74 -29.29
CA SER A 116 -39.66 -2.76 -30.07
C SER A 116 -38.27 -3.31 -30.35
N ASP A 117 -38.12 -3.80 -31.58
CA ASP A 117 -36.85 -3.82 -32.30
C ASP A 117 -36.22 -2.43 -32.18
N ASP A 118 -35.02 -2.35 -31.60
CA ASP A 118 -34.05 -1.33 -31.94
C ASP A 118 -32.68 -2.02 -31.97
N GLU A 119 -32.40 -2.59 -33.15
CA GLU A 119 -31.06 -2.96 -33.57
C GLU A 119 -30.21 -1.71 -33.74
N ASP A 120 -29.49 -1.32 -32.68
CA ASP A 120 -28.36 -0.40 -32.80
C ASP A 120 -27.04 -1.17 -32.76
N ASP A 121 -26.60 -1.43 -33.99
CA ASP A 121 -25.33 -1.90 -34.51
C ASP A 121 -24.12 -1.16 -33.89
N TYR A 122 -23.75 -1.49 -32.65
CA TYR A 122 -22.49 -1.02 -32.05
C TYR A 122 -21.32 -1.92 -32.46
N LYS A 123 -20.83 -1.69 -33.69
CA LYS A 123 -19.54 -2.20 -34.18
C LYS A 123 -18.40 -1.69 -33.28
N VAL A 124 -18.01 -2.52 -32.31
CA VAL A 124 -16.78 -2.34 -31.55
C VAL A 124 -15.62 -2.76 -32.44
N THR A 125 -15.04 -1.81 -33.16
CA THR A 125 -13.72 -1.98 -33.77
C THR A 125 -12.68 -1.88 -32.67
N GLU A 126 -12.13 -3.04 -32.30
CA GLU A 126 -10.90 -3.18 -31.55
C GLU A 126 -9.74 -2.60 -32.36
N GLU A 127 -9.29 -1.39 -32.02
CA GLU A 127 -7.95 -0.94 -32.43
C GLU A 127 -7.16 -0.43 -31.23
N ASN A 128 -6.07 -1.14 -31.01
CA ASN A 128 -4.96 -0.85 -30.14
C ASN A 128 -4.47 0.59 -30.32
N ASP A 129 -4.27 1.31 -29.21
CA ASP A 129 -3.01 2.05 -29.03
C ASP A 129 -2.85 2.52 -27.58
N HIS A 130 -1.80 2.03 -26.94
CA HIS A 130 -1.44 2.41 -25.58
C HIS A 130 0.01 2.90 -25.54
N ASN A 131 0.22 4.13 -26.04
CA ASN A 131 1.41 4.91 -25.73
C ASN A 131 1.18 5.67 -24.42
N THR A 132 1.72 5.13 -23.33
CA THR A 132 1.94 5.87 -22.08
C THR A 132 3.35 6.43 -22.11
N ASP A 133 3.47 7.71 -22.47
CA ASP A 133 4.66 8.50 -22.19
C ASP A 133 4.67 8.88 -20.71
N ASP A 134 5.72 8.43 -20.03
CA ASP A 134 6.09 8.77 -18.66
C ASP A 134 6.47 10.26 -18.57
N GLU A 135 5.58 11.09 -18.03
CA GLU A 135 5.97 12.43 -17.55
C GLU A 135 6.65 12.30 -16.18
N GLU A 136 7.94 12.63 -16.15
CA GLU A 136 8.76 12.73 -14.95
C GLU A 136 8.27 13.87 -14.03
N ASP A 137 7.67 13.50 -12.90
CA ASP A 137 7.32 14.39 -11.80
C ASP A 137 8.58 15.00 -11.14
N ASN A 138 8.82 16.27 -11.42
CA ASN A 138 9.88 17.09 -10.82
C ASN A 138 9.33 17.80 -9.57
N GLU A 139 9.36 17.13 -8.41
CA GLU A 139 8.96 17.72 -7.12
C GLU A 139 10.01 18.72 -6.58
N ASP A 140 9.82 20.00 -6.91
CA ASP A 140 10.51 21.13 -6.27
C ASP A 140 10.08 21.24 -4.79
N THR A 141 10.92 20.72 -3.90
CA THR A 141 10.69 20.69 -2.45
C THR A 141 10.97 22.05 -1.80
N TYR A 142 9.92 22.69 -1.27
CA TYR A 142 9.98 23.95 -0.52
C TYR A 142 10.73 23.78 0.82
N ILE A 143 11.98 24.28 0.92
CA ILE A 143 12.78 24.24 2.15
C ILE A 143 12.25 25.27 3.15
N ARG A 144 11.54 24.80 4.19
CA ARG A 144 11.26 25.61 5.40
C ARG A 144 12.52 25.71 6.26
N VAL A 145 13.14 26.89 6.28
CA VAL A 145 14.25 27.23 7.18
C VAL A 145 13.75 27.22 8.63
N ARG A 146 14.24 26.27 9.44
CA ARG A 146 14.03 26.25 10.90
C ARG A 146 15.06 27.16 11.60
N PRO A 147 14.68 27.88 12.67
CA PRO A 147 15.58 28.74 13.42
C PRO A 147 16.62 27.94 14.23
N LYS A 148 17.87 28.41 14.20
CA LYS A 148 19.02 27.80 14.88
C LYS A 148 18.88 27.87 16.41
N LYS A 149 18.90 26.71 17.08
CA LYS A 149 19.09 26.63 18.55
C LYS A 149 20.55 26.95 18.88
N LYS A 150 20.74 27.84 19.87
CA LYS A 150 22.05 28.18 20.43
C LYS A 150 22.60 27.00 21.24
N THR A 151 23.71 26.43 20.80
CA THR A 151 24.45 25.39 21.51
C THR A 151 25.36 26.02 22.56
N ARG A 152 25.23 25.58 23.82
CA ARG A 152 26.12 25.94 24.92
C ARG A 152 27.48 25.26 24.71
N LYS A 153 28.55 26.04 24.85
CA LYS A 153 29.92 25.55 24.99
C LYS A 153 30.04 24.82 26.33
N ASN A 154 30.57 23.61 26.32
CA ASN A 154 31.31 23.09 27.48
C ASN A 154 32.49 22.26 26.99
N ALA A 155 33.63 22.57 27.59
CA ALA A 155 34.90 21.87 27.45
C ALA A 155 34.79 20.47 28.07
N GLN A 156 35.48 19.48 27.50
CA GLN A 156 36.72 18.91 28.04
C GLN A 156 37.09 17.69 27.19
N THR A 157 38.23 17.80 26.52
CA THR A 157 38.88 16.77 25.70
C THR A 157 39.48 15.67 26.55
N THR A 158 39.13 14.41 26.24
CA THR A 158 39.94 13.23 26.55
C THR A 158 40.16 12.45 25.25
N PRO A 159 41.37 11.91 24.99
CA PRO A 159 41.68 11.22 23.74
C PRO A 159 41.02 9.82 23.76
N LYS A 160 40.02 9.62 22.89
CA LYS A 160 39.44 8.30 22.63
C LYS A 160 40.15 7.66 21.44
N THR A 161 40.78 6.52 21.72
CA THR A 161 41.34 5.54 20.80
C THR A 161 40.34 5.21 19.69
N THR A 162 40.74 5.48 18.44
CA THR A 162 39.99 5.19 17.21
C THR A 162 39.94 3.69 17.00
N THR A 163 38.89 3.04 17.50
CA THR A 163 38.51 1.70 17.07
C THR A 163 37.59 1.85 15.86
N THR A 164 38.04 1.36 14.70
CA THR A 164 37.25 1.29 13.47
C THR A 164 36.10 0.31 13.66
N VAL A 165 34.92 0.83 13.99
CA VAL A 165 33.68 0.04 14.09
C VAL A 165 33.20 -0.27 12.67
N SER A 166 33.30 -1.52 12.25
CA SER A 166 32.72 -2.03 11.01
C SER A 166 31.20 -1.83 11.04
N THR A 167 30.65 -1.28 9.95
CA THR A 167 29.19 -1.19 9.77
C THR A 167 28.60 -2.60 9.76
N PRO A 168 27.55 -2.90 10.56
CA PRO A 168 26.97 -4.24 10.62
C PRO A 168 26.46 -4.67 9.26
N THR A 169 26.74 -5.92 8.90
CA THR A 169 26.32 -6.52 7.62
C THR A 169 24.80 -6.64 7.55
N ILE A 170 24.26 -6.84 6.34
CA ILE A 170 22.82 -7.05 6.14
C ILE A 170 22.35 -8.27 6.96
N ASP A 171 23.15 -9.34 6.97
CA ASP A 171 22.88 -10.56 7.73
C ASP A 171 22.74 -10.31 9.23
N ASP A 172 23.59 -9.46 9.82
CA ASP A 172 23.53 -9.12 11.24
C ASP A 172 22.20 -8.42 11.58
N ARG A 173 21.69 -7.57 10.67
CA ARG A 173 20.43 -6.84 10.90
C ARG A 173 19.21 -7.71 10.70
N LEU A 174 19.27 -8.63 9.74
CA LEU A 174 18.23 -9.65 9.56
C LEU A 174 18.13 -10.51 10.81
N ARG A 175 19.26 -10.94 11.39
CA ARG A 175 19.26 -11.72 12.65
C ARG A 175 18.65 -10.94 13.81
N ILE A 176 19.08 -9.69 14.01
CA ILE A 176 18.54 -8.84 15.10
C ILE A 176 17.02 -8.64 14.94
N ALA A 177 16.52 -8.44 13.72
CA ALA A 177 15.09 -8.26 13.48
C ALA A 177 14.23 -9.53 13.71
N ILE A 178 14.84 -10.72 13.68
CA ILE A 178 14.14 -12.00 13.91
C ILE A 178 14.03 -12.33 15.40
N GLU A 179 14.94 -11.82 16.23
CA GLU A 179 15.02 -12.17 17.66
C GLU A 179 14.16 -11.28 18.57
N ASP A 180 13.96 -10.00 18.22
CA ASP A 180 13.14 -9.06 19.00
C ASP A 180 11.65 -9.20 18.64
N ASP A 181 10.91 -10.05 19.40
CA ASP A 181 9.44 -10.08 19.54
C ASP A 181 8.64 -9.46 18.38
N ALA A 182 8.82 -10.00 17.17
CA ALA A 182 8.06 -9.60 16.00
C ALA A 182 6.59 -9.99 16.23
N GLU A 183 5.82 -9.09 16.84
CA GLU A 183 4.37 -9.05 16.71
C GLU A 183 4.08 -9.30 15.22
N GLN A 184 3.33 -10.37 14.95
CA GLN A 184 3.04 -10.87 13.62
C GLN A 184 2.36 -9.74 12.84
N ILE A 185 3.17 -8.93 12.14
CA ILE A 185 2.69 -7.75 11.44
C ILE A 185 1.79 -8.28 10.33
N ASP A 186 0.55 -7.82 10.32
CA ASP A 186 -0.47 -8.26 9.38
C ASP A 186 -0.02 -8.02 7.93
N GLY A 187 0.57 -9.06 7.34
CA GLY A 187 0.79 -9.26 5.91
C GLY A 187 2.11 -8.71 5.38
N ASP A 188 2.76 -9.51 4.52
CA ASP A 188 3.98 -9.17 3.77
C ASP A 188 3.80 -8.05 2.74
N GLY A 189 2.79 -7.18 2.90
CA GLY A 189 2.42 -6.15 1.94
C GLY A 189 1.70 -6.68 0.69
N ILE A 190 1.48 -7.99 0.61
CA ILE A 190 0.74 -8.68 -0.46
C ILE A 190 -0.28 -9.62 0.17
N THR A 191 -1.48 -9.64 -0.40
CA THR A 191 -2.57 -10.57 -0.06
C THR A 191 -2.77 -11.52 -1.22
N ILE A 192 -2.82 -12.82 -0.97
CA ILE A 192 -3.12 -13.80 -2.01
C ILE A 192 -4.39 -14.53 -1.57
N GLU A 193 -5.41 -14.51 -2.41
CA GLU A 193 -6.68 -15.19 -2.16
C GLU A 193 -7.33 -15.65 -3.46
N PHE A 194 -8.27 -16.57 -3.36
CA PHE A 194 -9.18 -16.88 -4.46
C PHE A 194 -10.25 -15.79 -4.59
N ALA A 195 -10.58 -15.43 -5.82
CA ALA A 195 -11.53 -14.38 -6.10
C ALA A 195 -12.94 -14.75 -5.62
N LYS A 196 -13.45 -14.02 -4.63
CA LYS A 196 -14.82 -14.23 -4.09
C LYS A 196 -15.91 -13.95 -5.12
N THR A 197 -15.62 -13.08 -6.09
CA THR A 197 -16.54 -12.66 -7.17
C THR A 197 -15.74 -12.38 -8.45
N GLY A 198 -16.32 -12.62 -9.63
CA GLY A 198 -15.74 -12.30 -10.94
C GLY A 198 -15.75 -10.81 -11.34
N ARG A 199 -15.89 -9.89 -10.38
CA ARG A 199 -15.97 -8.44 -10.62
C ARG A 199 -14.61 -7.73 -10.63
N SER A 200 -13.55 -8.40 -10.19
CA SER A 200 -12.21 -7.82 -10.17
C SER A 200 -11.59 -7.86 -11.56
N THR A 201 -10.93 -6.77 -11.95
CA THR A 201 -10.15 -6.68 -13.18
C THR A 201 -8.67 -6.63 -12.84
N CYS A 202 -7.86 -7.45 -13.50
CA CYS A 202 -6.41 -7.44 -13.32
C CYS A 202 -5.82 -6.10 -13.75
N ARG A 203 -5.05 -5.45 -12.87
CA ARG A 203 -4.48 -4.12 -13.16
C ARG A 203 -3.36 -4.11 -14.20
N LYS A 204 -2.82 -5.26 -14.61
CA LYS A 204 -1.78 -5.34 -15.64
C LYS A 204 -2.36 -5.60 -17.02
N CYS A 205 -3.02 -6.74 -17.21
CA CYS A 205 -3.57 -7.15 -18.50
C CYS A 205 -5.00 -6.65 -18.77
N ARG A 206 -5.65 -6.01 -17.79
CA ARG A 206 -7.04 -5.48 -17.89
C ARG A 206 -8.13 -6.52 -18.15
N THR A 207 -7.81 -7.81 -18.11
CA THR A 207 -8.83 -8.88 -18.18
C THR A 207 -9.51 -9.09 -16.83
N LYS A 208 -10.76 -9.57 -16.84
CA LYS A 208 -11.51 -9.93 -15.63
C LYS A 208 -10.85 -11.15 -14.99
N ILE A 209 -10.87 -11.19 -13.65
CA ILE A 209 -10.44 -12.34 -12.84
C ILE A 209 -11.71 -13.06 -12.41
N ASP A 210 -11.88 -14.31 -12.82
CA ASP A 210 -13.12 -15.05 -12.59
C ASP A 210 -13.27 -15.48 -11.13
N LYS A 211 -14.51 -15.77 -10.71
CA LYS A 211 -14.79 -16.25 -9.35
C LYS A 211 -14.08 -17.60 -9.15
N GLY A 212 -13.35 -17.73 -8.05
CA GLY A 212 -12.59 -18.93 -7.74
C GLY A 212 -11.18 -18.97 -8.33
N GLN A 213 -10.80 -18.02 -9.20
CA GLN A 213 -9.41 -17.92 -9.66
C GLN A 213 -8.50 -17.27 -8.61
N PRO A 214 -7.24 -17.71 -8.48
CA PRO A 214 -6.25 -17.09 -7.61
C PRO A 214 -5.96 -15.65 -8.06
N ARG A 215 -5.81 -14.74 -7.10
CA ARG A 215 -5.44 -13.34 -7.37
C ARG A 215 -4.53 -12.77 -6.29
N VAL A 216 -3.68 -11.85 -6.73
CA VAL A 216 -2.71 -11.15 -5.90
C VAL A 216 -3.20 -9.72 -5.66
N GLY A 217 -3.32 -9.35 -4.40
CA GLY A 217 -3.87 -8.10 -3.89
C GLY A 217 -2.81 -7.20 -3.26
N MET A 218 -2.80 -5.92 -3.62
CA MET A 218 -1.95 -4.89 -2.98
C MET A 218 -2.73 -3.61 -2.66
N MET A 219 -2.50 -3.03 -1.48
CA MET A 219 -3.18 -1.81 -1.04
C MET A 219 -2.61 -0.63 -1.80
N ALA A 220 -3.45 0.03 -2.60
CA ALA A 220 -3.08 1.19 -3.40
C ALA A 220 -3.96 2.39 -3.06
N TRP A 221 -3.40 3.59 -3.21
CA TRP A 221 -4.17 4.83 -3.16
C TRP A 221 -4.83 5.06 -4.51
N ILE A 222 -6.16 4.91 -4.57
CA ILE A 222 -6.97 5.06 -5.78
C ILE A 222 -8.11 6.02 -5.47
N VAL A 223 -8.19 7.10 -6.24
CA VAL A 223 -9.28 8.10 -6.19
C VAL A 223 -9.53 8.58 -4.75
N GLY A 224 -8.47 9.02 -4.06
CA GLY A 224 -8.57 9.62 -2.72
C GLY A 224 -8.78 8.64 -1.56
N ARG A 225 -8.77 7.32 -1.81
CA ARG A 225 -8.90 6.30 -0.75
C ARG A 225 -7.91 5.16 -0.93
N ASN A 226 -7.61 4.49 0.19
CA ASN A 226 -6.89 3.21 0.19
C ASN A 226 -7.85 2.10 -0.27
N ALA A 227 -7.52 1.41 -1.35
CA ALA A 227 -8.30 0.32 -1.90
C ALA A 227 -7.39 -0.86 -2.29
N MET A 228 -7.93 -2.07 -2.15
CA MET A 228 -7.26 -3.28 -2.60
C MET A 228 -7.31 -3.36 -4.13
N THR A 229 -6.15 -3.52 -4.76
CA THR A 229 -6.01 -3.71 -6.20
C THR A 229 -5.59 -5.12 -6.50
N TRP A 230 -6.21 -5.72 -7.53
CA TRP A 230 -6.05 -7.13 -7.86
C TRP A 230 -5.30 -7.32 -9.18
N GLN A 231 -4.49 -8.37 -9.25
CA GLN A 231 -3.80 -8.84 -10.45
C GLN A 231 -3.82 -10.37 -10.51
N HIS A 232 -3.70 -10.94 -11.71
CA HIS A 232 -3.37 -12.35 -11.86
C HIS A 232 -1.99 -12.64 -11.24
N PRO A 233 -1.76 -13.84 -10.69
CA PRO A 233 -0.46 -14.23 -10.14
C PRO A 233 0.70 -14.02 -11.13
N ILE A 234 0.55 -14.46 -12.37
CA ILE A 234 1.55 -14.30 -13.43
C ILE A 234 1.80 -12.82 -13.73
N CYS A 235 0.73 -12.01 -13.82
CA CYS A 235 0.85 -10.57 -14.04
C CYS A 235 1.58 -9.85 -12.90
N ALA A 236 1.47 -10.34 -11.66
CA ALA A 236 2.21 -9.78 -10.54
C ALA A 236 3.71 -10.09 -10.66
N LEU A 237 4.08 -11.30 -11.10
CA LEU A 237 5.47 -11.70 -11.35
C LEU A 237 6.10 -10.91 -12.51
N GLN A 238 5.33 -10.61 -13.56
CA GLN A 238 5.78 -9.75 -14.67
C GLN A 238 5.98 -8.28 -14.27
N ASN A 239 5.45 -7.84 -13.13
CA ASN A 239 5.58 -6.46 -12.63
C ASN A 239 6.59 -6.36 -11.48
N ILE A 240 7.67 -7.14 -11.54
CA ILE A 240 8.79 -7.00 -10.62
C ILE A 240 9.69 -5.87 -11.12
N VAL A 241 10.04 -4.98 -10.19
CA VAL A 241 10.91 -3.82 -10.41
C VAL A 241 12.10 -3.94 -9.49
N VAL A 242 13.29 -3.62 -9.95
CA VAL A 242 14.50 -3.62 -9.13
C VAL A 242 15.18 -2.26 -9.14
N GLY A 243 15.92 -1.99 -8.08
CA GLY A 243 16.75 -0.80 -8.01
C GLY A 243 17.46 -0.66 -6.68
N TYR A 244 18.33 0.34 -6.61
CA TYR A 244 19.05 0.68 -5.39
C TYR A 244 18.30 1.74 -4.59
N GLU A 245 18.38 1.66 -3.27
CA GLU A 245 17.86 2.72 -2.40
C GLU A 245 18.76 3.96 -2.47
N ARG A 246 18.24 5.05 -3.05
CA ARG A 246 19.00 6.29 -3.28
C ARG A 246 19.01 7.21 -2.05
N SER A 247 18.05 7.07 -1.13
CA SER A 247 17.84 8.07 -0.09
C SER A 247 18.67 7.82 1.17
N ASN A 248 19.48 8.81 1.55
CA ASN A 248 20.15 8.86 2.85
C ASN A 248 19.23 9.36 3.99
N GLN A 249 18.02 9.82 3.70
CA GLN A 249 17.19 10.51 4.68
C GLN A 249 16.36 9.54 5.55
N ASN A 250 16.06 9.96 6.79
CA ASN A 250 15.34 9.21 7.84
C ASN A 250 13.93 8.68 7.48
N LYS A 251 13.45 8.86 6.25
CA LYS A 251 12.22 8.23 5.73
C LYS A 251 12.56 7.02 4.87
N LYS A 252 13.46 6.17 5.36
CA LYS A 252 13.88 4.97 4.65
C LYS A 252 12.70 4.01 4.53
N GLY A 253 12.50 3.49 3.32
CA GLY A 253 11.60 2.36 3.12
C GLY A 253 12.02 1.19 4.02
N ARG A 254 11.07 0.33 4.33
CA ARG A 254 11.33 -0.93 5.02
C ARG A 254 10.92 -2.08 4.12
N CYS A 255 11.69 -3.16 4.16
CA CYS A 255 11.32 -4.41 3.54
C CYS A 255 9.96 -4.87 4.10
N LYS A 256 9.01 -5.19 3.23
CA LYS A 256 7.66 -5.55 3.65
C LYS A 256 7.58 -6.92 4.32
N ALA A 257 8.48 -7.84 3.98
CA ALA A 257 8.55 -9.16 4.60
C ALA A 257 9.31 -9.14 5.94
N THR A 258 10.46 -8.46 6.00
CA THR A 258 11.34 -8.53 7.18
C THR A 258 11.25 -7.32 8.10
N ASN A 259 10.57 -6.25 7.67
CA ASN A 259 10.51 -4.94 8.34
C ASN A 259 11.88 -4.28 8.58
N VAL A 260 12.95 -4.82 7.98
CA VAL A 260 14.30 -4.25 8.02
C VAL A 260 14.35 -2.99 7.15
N VAL A 261 15.05 -1.97 7.63
CA VAL A 261 15.18 -0.68 6.94
C VAL A 261 16.24 -0.80 5.84
N PHE A 262 15.92 -0.34 4.62
CA PHE A 262 16.90 -0.26 3.52
C PHE A 262 17.96 0.81 3.81
N LEU A 263 19.24 0.46 3.66
CA LEU A 263 20.31 1.45 3.59
C LEU A 263 20.46 2.05 2.21
N LYS A 264 21.22 3.12 2.15
CA LYS A 264 21.68 3.70 0.90
C LYS A 264 22.50 2.65 0.14
N ASP A 265 22.20 2.52 -1.14
CA ASP A 265 22.80 1.58 -2.07
C ASP A 265 22.46 0.10 -1.78
N ASP A 266 21.51 -0.19 -0.87
CA ASP A 266 20.94 -1.54 -0.74
C ASP A 266 20.09 -1.87 -1.98
N LEU A 267 20.26 -3.10 -2.49
CA LEU A 267 19.38 -3.69 -3.50
C LEU A 267 17.98 -3.91 -2.92
N LYS A 268 16.97 -3.33 -3.56
CA LYS A 268 15.56 -3.57 -3.26
C LYS A 268 14.83 -4.13 -4.47
N ILE A 269 13.99 -5.11 -4.20
CA ILE A 269 13.15 -5.76 -5.19
C ILE A 269 11.71 -5.38 -4.87
N GLY A 270 11.03 -4.78 -5.83
CA GLY A 270 9.68 -4.27 -5.73
C GLY A 270 8.70 -5.12 -6.52
N ILE A 271 7.50 -5.33 -5.98
CA ILE A 271 6.34 -5.81 -6.76
C ILE A 271 5.42 -4.62 -6.96
N LYS A 272 5.02 -4.33 -8.21
CA LYS A 272 4.19 -3.18 -8.58
C LYS A 272 2.76 -3.63 -8.90
N CYS A 273 1.79 -3.01 -8.24
CA CYS A 273 0.39 -3.13 -8.60
C CYS A 273 -0.25 -1.74 -8.70
N HIS A 274 -0.65 -1.35 -9.91
CA HIS A 274 -1.13 0.00 -10.20
C HIS A 274 -0.09 1.07 -9.79
N THR A 275 -0.43 1.92 -8.83
CA THR A 275 0.40 2.98 -8.24
C THR A 275 1.12 2.53 -6.99
N ALA A 276 0.79 1.35 -6.44
CA ALA A 276 1.43 0.80 -5.26
C ALA A 276 2.69 0.00 -5.63
N LYS A 277 3.73 0.17 -4.83
CA LYS A 277 4.97 -0.61 -4.88
C LYS A 277 5.29 -1.13 -3.48
N SER A 278 5.48 -2.42 -3.35
CA SER A 278 5.96 -3.07 -2.12
C SER A 278 7.39 -3.52 -2.34
N TYR A 279 8.33 -3.04 -1.53
CA TYR A 279 9.76 -3.35 -1.66
C TYR A 279 10.21 -4.38 -0.62
N TYR A 280 11.15 -5.21 -1.01
CA TYR A 280 11.71 -6.33 -0.26
C TYR A 280 13.23 -6.37 -0.41
N HIS A 281 13.91 -6.92 0.59
CA HIS A 281 15.31 -7.35 0.44
C HIS A 281 15.37 -8.64 -0.37
N LEU A 282 16.56 -8.95 -0.90
CA LEU A 282 16.83 -10.15 -1.69
C LEU A 282 16.45 -11.45 -0.94
N ASP A 283 16.73 -11.54 0.35
CA ASP A 283 16.40 -12.74 1.13
C ASP A 283 14.91 -12.79 1.51
N GLY A 284 14.31 -11.61 1.72
CA GLY A 284 12.91 -11.48 2.12
C GLY A 284 11.91 -11.67 0.98
N ILE A 285 12.31 -11.50 -0.27
CA ILE A 285 11.42 -11.61 -1.43
C ILE A 285 11.08 -13.06 -1.78
N ARG A 286 12.00 -14.00 -1.50
CA ARG A 286 11.87 -15.41 -1.87
C ARG A 286 10.56 -16.06 -1.38
N PRO A 287 10.20 -16.02 -0.08
CA PRO A 287 8.93 -16.60 0.41
C PRO A 287 7.69 -15.87 -0.13
N VAL A 288 7.83 -14.63 -0.61
CA VAL A 288 6.74 -13.88 -1.22
C VAL A 288 6.50 -14.39 -2.65
N LEU A 289 7.56 -14.55 -3.45
CA LEU A 289 7.47 -15.07 -4.81
C LEU A 289 7.02 -16.53 -4.84
N ASP A 290 7.50 -17.34 -3.91
CA ASP A 290 7.11 -18.74 -3.78
C ASP A 290 5.58 -18.88 -3.61
N ARG A 291 4.97 -18.13 -2.69
CA ARG A 291 3.51 -18.14 -2.50
C ARG A 291 2.73 -17.69 -3.74
N ILE A 292 3.26 -16.73 -4.50
CA ILE A 292 2.64 -16.30 -5.77
C ILE A 292 2.74 -17.43 -6.81
N LEU A 293 3.88 -18.10 -6.91
CA LEU A 293 4.13 -19.21 -7.84
C LEU A 293 3.32 -20.47 -7.50
N VAL A 294 3.11 -20.77 -6.21
CA VAL A 294 2.23 -21.86 -5.77
C VAL A 294 0.78 -21.54 -6.15
N SER A 295 0.39 -20.28 -6.02
CA SER A 295 -0.98 -19.86 -6.37
C SER A 295 -1.21 -19.84 -7.89
N SER A 296 -0.17 -19.66 -8.71
CA SER A 296 -0.30 -19.65 -10.17
C SER A 296 -0.46 -21.05 -10.78
N SER A 297 0.00 -22.12 -10.11
CA SER A 297 -0.11 -23.49 -10.63
C SER A 297 -1.54 -24.01 -10.76
N ASN A 298 -2.51 -23.33 -10.14
CA ASN A 298 -3.92 -23.71 -10.24
C ASN A 298 -4.59 -23.17 -11.51
N ASP A 299 -3.91 -22.30 -12.26
CA ASP A 299 -4.42 -21.77 -13.53
C ASP A 299 -3.90 -22.65 -14.68
N ASP A 300 -4.83 -23.20 -15.48
CA ASP A 300 -4.54 -24.02 -16.67
C ASP A 300 -3.61 -23.32 -17.69
N ASN A 301 -3.48 -22.00 -17.58
CA ASN A 301 -2.70 -21.15 -18.47
C ASN A 301 -1.26 -20.89 -17.98
N SER A 302 -0.83 -21.56 -16.90
CA SER A 302 0.48 -21.33 -16.26
C SER A 302 1.61 -22.22 -16.78
N ASP A 303 1.29 -23.21 -17.62
CA ASP A 303 2.26 -24.15 -18.17
C ASP A 303 3.28 -23.42 -19.07
N GLY A 304 4.48 -23.24 -18.51
CA GLY A 304 5.62 -22.67 -19.21
C GLY A 304 5.95 -21.22 -18.88
N PHE A 305 5.21 -20.55 -17.98
CA PHE A 305 5.64 -19.23 -17.54
C PHE A 305 6.96 -19.33 -16.75
N LYS A 306 8.03 -18.77 -17.31
CA LYS A 306 9.34 -18.67 -16.67
C LYS A 306 9.78 -17.22 -16.63
N LEU A 307 9.83 -16.66 -15.43
CA LEU A 307 10.34 -15.32 -15.20
C LEU A 307 11.86 -15.30 -15.48
N THR A 308 12.25 -14.60 -16.54
CA THR A 308 13.67 -14.34 -16.85
C THR A 308 14.09 -12.99 -16.27
N ILE A 309 15.39 -12.83 -16.02
CA ILE A 309 15.93 -11.58 -15.47
C ILE A 309 15.72 -10.39 -16.42
N ASP A 310 15.65 -10.65 -17.72
CA ASP A 310 15.43 -9.64 -18.76
C ASP A 310 14.03 -9.05 -18.73
N GLN A 311 13.06 -9.74 -18.10
CA GLN A 311 11.70 -9.26 -17.92
C GLN A 311 11.55 -8.34 -16.68
N VAL A 312 12.59 -8.22 -15.85
CA VAL A 312 12.54 -7.44 -14.62
C VAL A 312 12.86 -5.98 -14.91
N GLU A 313 11.91 -5.09 -14.63
CA GLU A 313 12.06 -3.64 -14.86
C GLU A 313 13.18 -3.07 -13.96
N GLY A 314 14.16 -2.39 -14.55
CA GLY A 314 15.29 -1.80 -13.81
C GLY A 314 16.53 -2.69 -13.72
N ASN A 315 16.50 -3.91 -14.29
CA ASN A 315 17.64 -4.81 -14.33
C ASN A 315 18.88 -4.18 -15.01
N GLU A 316 18.65 -3.30 -15.99
CA GLU A 316 19.70 -2.59 -16.73
C GLU A 316 20.57 -1.67 -15.88
N LYS A 317 20.12 -1.32 -14.66
CA LYS A 317 20.83 -0.45 -13.71
C LYS A 317 21.54 -1.20 -12.60
N LEU A 318 21.42 -2.54 -12.57
CA LEU A 318 22.04 -3.36 -11.55
C LEU A 318 23.52 -3.63 -11.87
N MET A 319 24.32 -3.75 -10.81
CA MET A 319 25.68 -4.27 -10.90
C MET A 319 25.65 -5.75 -11.27
N GLU A 320 26.64 -6.22 -12.03
CA GLU A 320 26.73 -7.61 -12.51
C GLU A 320 26.63 -8.63 -11.35
N ASP A 321 27.34 -8.41 -10.24
CA ASP A 321 27.26 -9.24 -9.04
C ASP A 321 25.83 -9.37 -8.48
N ASP A 322 25.06 -8.27 -8.49
CA ASP A 322 23.69 -8.26 -7.98
C ASP A 322 22.70 -8.85 -8.98
N GLN A 323 22.96 -8.72 -10.29
CA GLN A 323 22.22 -9.42 -11.33
C GLN A 323 22.40 -10.93 -11.20
N GLU A 324 23.61 -11.42 -10.94
CA GLU A 324 23.87 -12.84 -10.73
C GLU A 324 23.16 -13.36 -9.48
N LYS A 325 23.21 -12.61 -8.37
CA LYS A 325 22.46 -12.94 -7.15
C LYS A 325 20.97 -13.02 -7.43
N LEU A 326 20.39 -12.02 -8.09
CA LEU A 326 18.97 -12.03 -8.44
C LEU A 326 18.62 -13.23 -9.34
N LYS A 327 19.44 -13.49 -10.35
CA LYS A 327 19.30 -14.64 -11.25
C LYS A 327 19.35 -15.96 -10.50
N SER A 328 20.23 -16.09 -9.51
CA SER A 328 20.33 -17.29 -8.68
C SER A 328 19.07 -17.49 -7.82
N VAL A 329 18.54 -16.42 -7.22
CA VAL A 329 17.29 -16.47 -6.44
C VAL A 329 16.12 -16.88 -7.32
N LEU A 330 15.99 -16.27 -8.50
CA LEU A 330 14.93 -16.61 -9.46
C LEU A 330 15.05 -18.05 -9.96
N LYS A 331 16.27 -18.52 -10.26
CA LYS A 331 16.51 -19.89 -10.72
C LYS A 331 16.16 -20.92 -9.63
N ASN A 332 16.58 -20.68 -8.39
CA ASN A 332 16.32 -21.57 -7.26
C ASN A 332 14.81 -21.73 -7.00
N LEU A 333 14.02 -20.66 -7.16
CA LEU A 333 12.56 -20.72 -7.02
C LEU A 333 11.91 -21.74 -7.96
N TYR A 334 12.36 -21.83 -9.21
CA TYR A 334 11.81 -22.79 -10.18
C TYR A 334 12.37 -24.21 -10.00
N GLU A 335 13.65 -24.34 -9.61
CA GLU A 335 14.27 -25.65 -9.43
C GLU A 335 13.74 -26.39 -8.19
N GLU A 336 13.41 -25.68 -7.12
CA GLU A 336 12.81 -26.29 -5.93
C GLU A 336 11.41 -26.82 -6.22
N LYS A 337 10.58 -26.06 -6.94
CA LYS A 337 9.24 -26.50 -7.35
C LYS A 337 9.28 -27.78 -8.21
N LYS A 338 10.32 -27.96 -9.03
CA LYS A 338 10.50 -29.18 -9.84
C LYS A 338 10.86 -30.41 -9.01
N LYS A 339 11.44 -30.20 -7.81
CA LYS A 339 11.89 -31.29 -6.93
C LYS A 339 10.84 -31.75 -5.94
N GLU A 340 9.80 -30.94 -5.68
CA GLU A 340 8.69 -31.42 -4.87
C GLU A 340 8.02 -32.58 -5.60
N PRO A 341 8.15 -33.83 -5.10
CA PRO A 341 7.56 -34.96 -5.76
C PRO A 341 6.06 -34.72 -5.74
N VAL A 342 5.45 -34.74 -6.93
CA VAL A 342 3.99 -34.82 -7.06
C VAL A 342 3.59 -36.03 -6.23
N VAL A 343 3.08 -35.77 -5.02
CA VAL A 343 2.48 -36.80 -4.18
C VAL A 343 1.24 -37.19 -4.95
N SER A 344 1.38 -38.21 -5.78
CA SER A 344 0.28 -38.84 -6.48
C SER A 344 -0.62 -39.41 -5.40
N GLU A 345 -1.64 -38.64 -5.02
CA GLU A 345 -2.85 -39.15 -4.35
C GLU A 345 -3.54 -40.10 -5.34
N SER A 346 -2.94 -41.26 -5.53
CA SER A 346 -3.54 -42.42 -6.17
C SER A 346 -3.64 -43.51 -5.11
N GLU A 347 -4.40 -43.25 -4.05
CA GLU A 347 -5.07 -44.31 -3.32
C GLU A 347 -6.56 -44.26 -3.66
N SER A 348 -6.86 -45.10 -4.63
CA SER A 348 -8.17 -45.62 -5.00
C SER A 348 -9.12 -45.82 -3.82
N LEU A 349 -10.13 -44.97 -3.73
CA LEU A 349 -11.44 -45.38 -3.22
C LEU A 349 -12.05 -46.30 -4.28
N SER A 350 -11.82 -47.61 -4.10
CA SER A 350 -12.59 -48.62 -4.79
C SER A 350 -13.99 -48.65 -4.18
N GLU A 351 -14.96 -48.18 -4.96
CA GLU A 351 -16.36 -48.55 -4.82
C GLU A 351 -16.46 -50.08 -4.86
N SER A 352 -16.87 -50.66 -3.74
CA SER A 352 -17.52 -51.98 -3.73
C SER A 352 -18.87 -51.81 -3.05
N ASN A 353 -19.91 -51.83 -3.88
CA ASN A 353 -21.24 -52.20 -3.45
C ASN A 353 -21.22 -53.70 -3.17
N ASP A 354 -21.61 -54.11 -1.97
CA ASP A 354 -22.27 -55.40 -1.75
C ASP A 354 -23.10 -55.32 -0.47
N ASP A 355 -24.40 -55.51 -0.64
CA ASP A 355 -25.39 -55.75 0.40
C ASP A 355 -25.03 -57.01 1.20
N ASN A 356 -24.91 -56.93 2.53
CA ASN A 356 -25.36 -58.04 3.37
C ASN A 356 -25.62 -57.67 4.84
N ASP A 357 -26.68 -58.31 5.31
CA ASP A 357 -27.34 -58.24 6.59
C ASP A 357 -26.57 -58.98 7.71
N SER A 358 -27.00 -58.76 8.96
CA SER A 358 -26.76 -59.56 10.17
C SER A 358 -25.47 -59.38 11.04
N ASN A 359 -25.68 -58.68 12.15
CA ASN A 359 -25.55 -59.17 13.54
C ASN A 359 -24.22 -59.73 14.12
N SER A 360 -23.95 -59.22 15.33
CA SER A 360 -23.23 -59.81 16.46
C SER A 360 -21.79 -59.34 16.78
N ALA A 361 -21.63 -59.15 18.08
CA ALA A 361 -20.48 -58.65 18.81
C ALA A 361 -19.24 -59.55 18.76
N ALA A 362 -18.05 -58.94 18.76
CA ALA A 362 -17.08 -59.05 19.87
C ALA A 362 -15.66 -58.56 19.49
N LYS A 363 -15.09 -57.76 20.41
CA LYS A 363 -13.67 -57.72 20.87
C LYS A 363 -12.57 -57.42 19.84
N LYS A 364 -11.85 -56.28 19.91
CA LYS A 364 -10.84 -55.82 20.90
C LYS A 364 -9.46 -56.49 20.73
N ALA A 365 -8.42 -55.63 20.66
CA ALA A 365 -6.99 -55.86 20.40
C ALA A 365 -6.67 -55.97 18.90
N VAL A 366 -5.77 -55.19 18.31
CA VAL A 366 -4.34 -55.07 18.64
C VAL A 366 -3.82 -53.67 18.28
N ALA A 367 -3.18 -53.03 19.26
CA ALA A 367 -2.35 -51.85 19.09
C ALA A 367 -0.90 -52.29 19.27
N THR A 368 -0.06 -52.24 18.22
CA THR A 368 1.40 -52.07 18.31
C THR A 368 2.03 -52.02 16.92
N ALA A 369 3.10 -51.21 16.81
CA ALA A 369 4.10 -51.14 15.73
C ALA A 369 3.87 -50.14 14.58
N ALA A 370 4.19 -48.87 14.84
CA ALA A 370 4.87 -47.99 13.87
C ALA A 370 5.52 -46.80 14.61
N ALA A 371 6.66 -47.04 15.25
CA ALA A 371 7.48 -46.00 15.86
C ALA A 371 8.96 -46.29 15.58
N VAL A 372 9.45 -45.93 14.39
CA VAL A 372 10.90 -45.79 14.14
C VAL A 372 11.12 -44.67 13.11
N VAL A 373 12.05 -43.77 13.44
CA VAL A 373 12.68 -42.74 12.60
C VAL A 373 11.91 -41.43 12.38
N THR A 374 11.95 -40.53 13.36
CA THR A 374 12.26 -39.12 13.09
C THR A 374 13.19 -38.57 14.17
N GLY A 375 14.32 -38.02 13.73
CA GLY A 375 15.39 -37.49 14.57
C GLY A 375 14.95 -36.26 15.35
N LYS A 376 15.27 -36.26 16.65
CA LYS A 376 15.19 -35.13 17.57
C LYS A 376 16.03 -33.94 17.09
N VAL A 377 15.38 -32.84 16.73
CA VAL A 377 15.87 -31.50 17.06
C VAL A 377 14.84 -30.86 17.98
N ARG A 378 15.08 -30.94 19.29
CA ARG A 378 14.26 -30.29 20.31
C ARG A 378 14.69 -28.82 20.42
N HIS A 379 14.02 -27.94 19.69
CA HIS A 379 13.85 -26.56 20.14
C HIS A 379 12.51 -26.46 20.86
N VAL A 380 12.57 -26.68 22.17
CA VAL A 380 11.48 -26.34 23.09
C VAL A 380 11.47 -24.81 23.22
N LYS A 381 10.85 -24.13 22.25
CA LYS A 381 10.44 -22.74 22.44
C LYS A 381 9.18 -22.80 23.30
N GLN A 382 9.34 -22.71 24.62
CA GLN A 382 8.23 -22.51 25.53
C GLN A 382 7.50 -21.24 25.08
N LYS A 383 6.39 -21.41 24.37
CA LYS A 383 5.46 -20.33 24.05
C LYS A 383 4.93 -19.86 25.39
N ARG A 384 5.50 -18.76 25.90
CA ARG A 384 5.07 -18.12 27.13
C ARG A 384 3.64 -17.67 26.90
N GLN A 385 2.67 -18.53 27.25
CA GLN A 385 1.27 -18.20 27.22
C GLN A 385 1.13 -17.01 28.17
N GLN A 386 1.06 -15.80 27.61
CA GLN A 386 0.71 -14.62 28.38
C GLN A 386 -0.65 -14.94 28.98
N GLN A 387 -0.68 -15.10 30.30
CA GLN A 387 -1.90 -15.34 31.04
C GLN A 387 -2.81 -14.14 30.74
N GLN A 388 -3.81 -14.35 29.89
CA GLN A 388 -4.80 -13.33 29.59
C GLN A 388 -5.42 -12.92 30.93
N GLN A 389 -5.30 -11.65 31.29
CA GLN A 389 -5.89 -11.17 32.53
C GLN A 389 -7.41 -11.32 32.43
N GLU A 390 -8.00 -11.95 33.44
CA GLU A 390 -9.45 -12.18 33.48
C GLU A 390 -10.21 -10.85 33.44
N GLN A 391 -11.32 -10.82 32.69
CA GLN A 391 -12.16 -9.64 32.65
C GLN A 391 -12.76 -9.32 34.04
N PRO A 392 -13.03 -8.03 34.33
CA PRO A 392 -13.80 -7.63 35.50
C PRO A 392 -15.16 -8.33 35.58
N GLN A 393 -15.48 -8.93 36.73
CA GLN A 393 -16.78 -9.54 36.96
C GLN A 393 -17.92 -8.52 36.92
N VAL A 394 -19.05 -8.92 36.33
CA VAL A 394 -20.27 -8.09 36.28
C VAL A 394 -20.79 -7.87 37.69
N GLY A 395 -21.17 -6.63 38.02
CA GLY A 395 -21.81 -6.27 39.30
C GLY A 395 -20.90 -5.60 40.32
N LYS A 396 -19.57 -5.65 40.15
CA LYS A 396 -18.59 -4.99 41.04
C LYS A 396 -17.71 -4.01 40.25
N LYS A 397 -17.30 -2.91 40.89
CA LYS A 397 -16.25 -2.04 40.35
C LYS A 397 -14.90 -2.67 40.66
N SER A 398 -14.16 -3.09 39.64
CA SER A 398 -12.84 -3.73 39.81
C SER A 398 -11.71 -2.71 39.95
N GLY A 399 -11.90 -1.47 39.49
CA GLY A 399 -10.83 -0.48 39.43
C GLY A 399 -9.74 -0.86 38.41
N ALA A 400 -10.04 -1.76 37.47
CA ALA A 400 -9.07 -2.30 36.53
C ALA A 400 -8.44 -1.18 35.68
N ASN A 401 -7.11 -1.11 35.72
CA ASN A 401 -6.28 -0.25 34.88
C ASN A 401 -5.51 -1.10 33.87
N GLY A 402 -5.09 -0.50 32.76
CA GLY A 402 -4.30 -1.21 31.75
C GLY A 402 -4.77 -0.99 30.32
N ARG A 403 -4.14 -1.72 29.40
CA ARG A 403 -4.52 -1.76 27.98
C ARG A 403 -5.62 -2.79 27.78
N VAL A 404 -6.54 -2.47 26.89
CA VAL A 404 -7.61 -3.38 26.47
C VAL A 404 -7.64 -3.44 24.95
N GLU A 405 -8.01 -4.61 24.43
CA GLU A 405 -8.39 -4.80 23.05
C GLU A 405 -9.90 -5.10 22.93
N TRP A 406 -10.55 -4.66 21.85
CA TRP A 406 -11.93 -5.02 21.54
C TRP A 406 -12.16 -5.14 20.03
N LYS A 407 -13.16 -5.91 19.61
CA LYS A 407 -13.56 -6.05 18.21
C LYS A 407 -14.57 -4.97 17.82
N TRP A 408 -14.33 -4.26 16.72
CA TRP A 408 -15.24 -3.28 16.12
C TRP A 408 -15.23 -3.44 14.60
N CYS A 409 -16.39 -3.67 13.98
CA CYS A 409 -16.51 -3.94 12.54
C CYS A 409 -15.51 -4.99 12.02
N GLY A 410 -15.31 -6.08 12.77
CA GLY A 410 -14.37 -7.15 12.42
C GLY A 410 -12.89 -6.83 12.65
N GLN A 411 -12.53 -5.60 13.01
CA GLN A 411 -11.15 -5.21 13.32
C GLN A 411 -10.89 -5.17 14.83
N LYS A 412 -9.68 -5.55 15.25
CA LYS A 412 -9.21 -5.35 16.62
C LYS A 412 -8.83 -3.89 16.84
N CYS A 413 -9.38 -3.30 17.89
CA CYS A 413 -9.13 -1.94 18.33
C CYS A 413 -8.50 -1.97 19.73
N TYR A 414 -7.68 -0.96 20.03
CA TYR A 414 -6.94 -0.89 21.29
C TYR A 414 -7.18 0.43 22.02
N GLY A 415 -7.10 0.40 23.34
CA GLY A 415 -7.25 1.56 24.19
C GLY A 415 -6.77 1.34 25.62
N THR A 416 -6.90 2.38 26.44
CA THR A 416 -6.53 2.36 27.87
C THR A 416 -7.77 2.51 28.73
N LEU A 417 -7.96 1.63 29.70
CA LEU A 417 -9.09 1.70 30.63
C LEU A 417 -9.05 2.98 31.48
N LEU A 418 -10.24 3.47 31.84
CA LEU A 418 -10.46 4.63 32.69
C LEU A 418 -11.17 4.17 33.99
N PRO A 419 -10.40 3.77 35.03
CA PRO A 419 -10.97 3.25 36.29
C PRO A 419 -11.97 4.23 36.94
N SER A 420 -11.70 5.54 36.81
CA SER A 420 -12.55 6.59 37.38
C SER A 420 -13.95 6.67 36.76
N LYS A 421 -14.14 6.12 35.56
CA LYS A 421 -15.44 6.08 34.87
C LYS A 421 -16.15 4.74 34.99
N GLU A 422 -15.54 3.75 35.66
CA GLU A 422 -16.08 2.40 35.72
C GLU A 422 -17.41 2.33 36.49
N THR A 423 -18.38 1.61 35.91
CA THR A 423 -19.67 1.31 36.54
C THR A 423 -19.75 -0.17 36.92
N LYS A 424 -20.81 -0.59 37.61
CA LYS A 424 -21.02 -2.00 37.98
C LYS A 424 -21.15 -2.90 36.74
N THR A 425 -21.63 -2.37 35.62
CA THR A 425 -21.95 -3.14 34.40
C THR A 425 -21.00 -2.87 33.24
N HIS A 426 -20.31 -1.71 33.22
CA HIS A 426 -19.47 -1.30 32.10
C HIS A 426 -18.10 -0.78 32.53
N CYS A 427 -17.11 -1.06 31.70
CA CYS A 427 -15.80 -0.42 31.67
C CYS A 427 -15.77 0.65 30.57
N TYR A 428 -14.89 1.64 30.70
CA TYR A 428 -14.68 2.66 29.68
C TYR A 428 -13.22 2.70 29.28
N ALA A 429 -12.95 2.71 27.98
CA ALA A 429 -11.59 2.77 27.44
C ALA A 429 -11.41 4.02 26.57
N ARG A 430 -10.26 4.70 26.71
CA ARG A 430 -9.85 5.78 25.82
C ARG A 430 -9.08 5.19 24.64
N THR A 431 -9.56 5.45 23.43
CA THR A 431 -8.90 5.09 22.17
C THR A 431 -7.64 5.94 21.95
N HIS A 432 -6.76 5.52 21.03
CA HIS A 432 -5.60 6.31 20.60
C HIS A 432 -5.97 7.69 20.00
N LYS A 433 -7.21 7.86 19.51
CA LYS A 433 -7.74 9.14 19.00
C LYS A 433 -8.39 10.01 20.09
N GLY A 434 -8.36 9.58 21.34
CA GLY A 434 -8.95 10.31 22.47
C GLY A 434 -10.43 10.05 22.71
N ASN A 435 -11.15 9.40 21.78
CA ASN A 435 -12.54 8.99 21.95
C ASN A 435 -12.70 7.95 23.07
N ILE A 436 -13.83 7.97 23.76
CA ILE A 436 -14.15 7.01 24.83
C ILE A 436 -15.08 5.93 24.26
N LYS A 437 -14.75 4.66 24.51
CA LYS A 437 -15.55 3.48 24.16
C LYS A 437 -16.09 2.83 25.43
N THR A 438 -17.36 2.41 25.37
CA THR A 438 -18.04 1.69 26.44
C THR A 438 -17.90 0.19 26.18
N LEU A 439 -17.44 -0.55 27.19
CA LEU A 439 -17.20 -1.99 27.13
C LEU A 439 -18.06 -2.67 28.20
N ALA A 440 -19.00 -3.51 27.79
CA ALA A 440 -19.86 -4.25 28.72
C ALA A 440 -19.06 -5.39 29.38
N LYS A 441 -19.06 -5.45 30.71
CA LYS A 441 -18.33 -6.48 31.46
C LYS A 441 -18.88 -7.88 31.16
N GLY A 442 -18.01 -8.88 31.14
CA GLY A 442 -18.37 -10.28 30.88
C GLY A 442 -18.76 -10.56 29.42
N LYS A 443 -18.45 -9.66 28.48
CA LYS A 443 -18.68 -9.87 27.05
C LYS A 443 -17.38 -10.24 26.35
N GLU A 444 -17.43 -11.27 25.52
CA GLU A 444 -16.25 -11.86 24.85
C GLU A 444 -15.63 -10.99 23.75
N TYR A 445 -16.27 -9.88 23.36
CA TYR A 445 -15.79 -9.03 22.27
C TYR A 445 -14.59 -8.16 22.66
N TRP A 446 -14.16 -8.17 23.92
CA TRP A 446 -12.99 -7.42 24.39
C TRP A 446 -12.18 -8.23 25.40
N SER A 447 -10.96 -7.83 25.70
CA SER A 447 -10.10 -8.48 26.69
C SER A 447 -9.06 -7.49 27.22
N LEU A 448 -8.52 -7.79 28.40
CA LEU A 448 -7.33 -7.11 28.94
C LEU A 448 -6.08 -7.68 28.26
N LEU A 449 -5.14 -6.80 27.92
CA LEU A 449 -3.85 -7.16 27.33
C LEU A 449 -2.76 -7.28 28.39
#